data_AF-A0ABD1GIK5-F1
#
_entry.id   AF-A0ABD1GIK5-F1
#
_cell.length_a   1.000
_cell.length_b   1.000
_cell.length_c   1.000
_cell.angle_alpha   90.00
_cell.angle_beta   90.00
_cell.angle_gamma   90.00
#
_symmetry.space_group_name_H-M   'P 1'
#
loop_
_entity.id
_entity.type
_entity.pdbx_description
1 polymer ?
#
loop_
_entity_poly.entity_id
_entity_poly.type
_entity_poly.pdbx_seq_one_letter_code
_entity_poly.pdbx_strand_id
1 'polypeptide(L)'
;MSAWDHFGEAANIIQLTGLNGVALVGLIVKAANRARMHKKNCKEFAQHVKLIGNLLEQLKISELKRYPETREPLEQLEDALRRAYLLVNSCQERSYLYLMAMGWNIVYQFRRAQEEIDRYLRIIPLIALLDNTRVKERIEEIQMDQREYTLDEDDRRVQVAISENDMVVLKKSISCSYPNLPFDKALQKEHEKLEAELHHSQSNMDVSHCHVIERLLEVTETAAVAEKTSSHKVSEMSASDQEHLAEDDDDDSRKYDTSKSSREAALSSGDNIISTKVPTWQDEWHADLLGCCSEPSLCVKTFVCPCDTISKIASVATNEDISSADACNEMMAYSLILSCCCYTCCLRRKLRRTLNIRGGWFDDCLSHFMCCCCALVQEWREVEIRGAKKTRTSPPPSQHMEDY
;
A
#
# COMPACT_ATOMS: atom_id res chain seq x y z
N MET A 1 19.13 3.30 1.89
CA MET A 1 19.06 4.77 2.09
C MET A 1 18.32 5.05 3.39
N SER A 2 18.35 6.29 3.90
CA SER A 2 17.71 6.60 5.17
C SER A 2 16.25 6.98 4.93
N ALA A 3 15.33 6.60 5.83
CA ALA A 3 13.90 6.87 5.64
C ALA A 3 13.53 8.38 5.57
N TRP A 4 14.49 9.24 5.86
CA TRP A 4 14.43 10.69 5.76
C TRP A 4 14.51 11.23 4.33
N ASP A 5 15.17 10.49 3.44
CA ASP A 5 15.38 10.91 2.05
C ASP A 5 14.06 10.90 1.25
N HIS A 6 13.01 10.23 1.76
CA HIS A 6 11.71 10.06 1.09
C HIS A 6 10.68 11.16 1.34
N PHE A 7 10.88 12.01 2.35
CA PHE A 7 10.00 13.16 2.58
C PHE A 7 10.52 14.41 1.85
N GLY A 8 11.82 14.49 1.60
CA GLY A 8 12.44 15.60 0.90
C GLY A 8 12.59 15.36 -0.59
N GLU A 9 11.61 15.80 -1.39
CA GLU A 9 11.78 15.89 -2.83
C GLU A 9 12.90 16.90 -3.16
N ALA A 10 13.93 16.47 -3.91
CA ALA A 10 15.09 17.31 -4.23
C ALA A 10 14.70 18.64 -4.90
N ALA A 11 13.64 18.64 -5.72
CA ALA A 11 13.11 19.85 -6.36
C ALA A 11 12.53 20.86 -5.33
N ASN A 12 11.80 20.39 -4.33
CA ASN A 12 11.28 21.24 -3.25
C ASN A 12 12.39 21.65 -2.26
N ILE A 13 13.41 20.83 -2.02
CA ILE A 13 14.61 21.24 -1.27
C ILE A 13 15.30 22.42 -1.97
N ILE A 14 15.47 22.36 -3.30
CA ILE A 14 16.12 23.42 -4.08
C ILE A 14 15.37 24.76 -3.96
N GLN A 15 14.03 24.76 -3.89
CA GLN A 15 13.24 25.98 -3.67
C GLN A 15 13.41 26.59 -2.26
N LEU A 16 13.87 25.79 -1.29
CA LEU A 16 14.14 26.21 0.10
C LEU A 16 15.62 26.56 0.33
N THR A 17 16.49 26.34 -0.66
CA THR A 17 17.91 26.70 -0.62
C THR A 17 18.07 28.22 -0.53
N GLY A 18 18.95 28.67 0.38
CA GLY A 18 19.18 30.10 0.63
C GLY A 18 18.19 30.75 1.62
N LEU A 19 17.11 30.07 2.00
CA LEU A 19 16.31 30.49 3.16
C LEU A 19 17.10 30.26 4.46
N ASN A 20 17.07 31.25 5.36
CA ASN A 20 17.66 31.14 6.68
C ASN A 20 16.76 30.37 7.67
N GLY A 21 17.33 29.94 8.79
CA GLY A 21 16.61 29.15 9.80
C GLY A 21 15.30 29.79 10.30
N VAL A 22 15.27 31.12 10.49
CA VAL A 22 14.06 31.84 10.95
C VAL A 22 12.94 31.79 9.91
N ALA A 23 13.27 31.98 8.62
CA ALA A 23 12.32 31.86 7.53
C ALA A 23 11.78 30.42 7.40
N LEU A 24 12.64 29.42 7.55
CA LEU A 24 12.27 28.00 7.54
C LEU A 24 11.31 27.65 8.69
N VAL A 25 11.58 28.12 9.92
CA VAL A 25 10.66 27.99 11.07
C VAL A 25 9.30 28.61 10.75
N GLY A 26 9.28 29.80 10.13
CA GLY A 26 8.04 30.46 9.69
C GLY A 26 7.25 29.65 8.65
N LEU A 27 7.93 28.88 7.78
CA LEU A 27 7.29 27.96 6.84
C LEU A 27 6.78 26.68 7.53
N ILE A 28 7.55 26.08 8.44
CA ILE A 28 7.13 24.92 9.23
C ILE A 28 5.83 25.22 9.99
N VAL A 29 5.76 26.36 10.67
CA VAL A 29 4.56 26.79 11.41
C VAL A 29 3.37 27.00 10.46
N LYS A 30 3.57 27.51 9.25
CA LYS A 30 2.49 27.66 8.24
C LYS A 30 2.00 26.30 7.73
N ALA A 31 2.90 25.37 7.45
CA ALA A 31 2.56 24.00 7.01
C ALA A 31 1.82 23.24 8.11
N ALA A 32 2.28 23.30 9.36
CA ALA A 32 1.63 22.65 10.50
C ALA A 32 0.18 23.11 10.73
N ASN A 33 -0.11 24.39 10.48
CA ASN A 33 -1.47 24.93 10.57
C ASN A 33 -2.39 24.49 9.42
N ARG A 34 -1.83 23.97 8.32
CA ARG A 34 -2.57 23.46 7.15
C ARG A 34 -2.62 21.92 7.09
N ALA A 35 -1.90 21.23 7.97
CA ALA A 35 -1.83 19.78 8.01
C ALA A 35 -3.22 19.14 8.10
N ARG A 36 -3.47 18.15 7.21
CA ARG A 36 -4.70 17.34 7.20
C ARG A 36 -4.57 16.13 8.11
N MET A 37 -3.38 15.53 8.18
CA MET A 37 -3.02 14.39 9.05
C MET A 37 -2.07 14.81 10.17
N HIS A 38 -1.93 13.95 11.19
CA HIS A 38 -0.99 14.12 12.32
C HIS A 38 -1.01 15.52 12.96
N LYS A 39 -2.19 16.15 13.05
CA LYS A 39 -2.35 17.56 13.45
C LYS A 39 -1.76 17.87 14.83
N LYS A 40 -1.85 16.93 15.78
CA LYS A 40 -1.21 17.04 17.10
C LYS A 40 0.31 17.13 16.94
N ASN A 41 0.93 16.12 16.34
CA ASN A 41 2.39 16.05 16.14
C ASN A 41 2.93 17.25 15.35
N CYS A 42 2.24 17.67 14.28
CA CYS A 42 2.61 18.86 13.51
C CYS A 42 2.62 20.13 14.38
N LYS A 43 1.63 20.30 15.26
CA LYS A 43 1.52 21.46 16.17
C LYS A 43 2.56 21.42 17.28
N GLU A 44 2.80 20.26 17.88
CA GLU A 44 3.83 20.09 18.91
C GLU A 44 5.23 20.38 18.34
N PHE A 45 5.54 19.80 17.18
CA PHE A 45 6.79 20.07 16.47
C PHE A 45 6.94 21.55 16.08
N ALA A 46 5.87 22.18 15.59
CA ALA A 46 5.85 23.60 15.25
C ALA A 46 6.03 24.52 16.47
N GLN A 47 5.57 24.12 17.66
CA GLN A 47 5.85 24.85 18.90
C GLN A 47 7.33 24.75 19.27
N HIS A 48 7.89 23.55 19.24
CA HIS A 48 9.30 23.30 19.54
C HIS A 48 10.23 24.11 18.61
N VAL A 49 10.07 24.00 17.28
CA VAL A 49 10.91 24.79 16.34
C VAL A 49 10.66 26.30 16.41
N LYS A 50 9.55 26.76 17.00
CA LYS A 50 9.33 28.19 17.24
C LYS A 50 10.20 28.71 18.40
N LEU A 51 10.45 27.91 19.44
CA LEU A 51 11.42 28.26 20.49
C LEU A 51 12.80 28.48 19.87
N ILE A 52 13.17 27.60 18.94
CA ILE A 52 14.40 27.66 18.16
C ILE A 52 14.43 28.92 17.31
N GLY A 53 13.38 29.22 16.52
CA GLY A 53 13.27 30.47 15.77
C GLY A 53 13.50 31.73 16.62
N ASN A 54 12.92 31.79 17.82
CA ASN A 54 13.10 32.91 18.75
C ASN A 54 14.56 33.03 19.25
N LEU A 55 15.26 31.91 19.45
CA LEU A 55 16.69 31.89 19.80
C LEU A 55 17.55 32.33 18.60
N LEU A 56 17.24 31.83 17.40
CA LEU A 56 17.91 32.15 16.15
C LEU A 56 17.83 33.66 15.81
N GLU A 57 16.71 34.31 16.10
CA GLU A 57 16.57 35.77 16.04
C GLU A 57 17.44 36.49 17.08
N GLN A 58 17.41 36.05 18.35
CA GLN A 58 18.19 36.65 19.44
C GLN A 58 19.70 36.54 19.24
N LEU A 59 20.18 35.47 18.60
CA LEU A 59 21.61 35.22 18.35
C LEU A 59 22.19 36.01 17.18
N LYS A 60 21.37 36.73 16.39
CA LYS A 60 21.80 37.41 15.15
C LYS A 60 22.73 36.53 14.29
N ILE A 61 22.24 35.39 13.80
CA ILE A 61 23.02 34.37 13.07
C ILE A 61 23.96 34.92 11.97
N SER A 62 23.63 36.04 11.35
CA SER A 62 24.48 36.77 10.40
C SER A 62 25.87 37.17 10.95
N GLU A 63 26.02 37.26 12.27
CA GLU A 63 27.29 37.47 12.98
C GLU A 63 28.01 36.13 13.20
N LEU A 64 27.32 35.09 13.70
CA LEU A 64 27.91 33.74 13.88
C LEU A 64 28.41 33.15 12.55
N LYS A 65 27.63 33.22 11.46
CA LYS A 65 28.00 32.69 10.13
C LYS A 65 29.29 33.28 9.54
N ARG A 66 29.88 34.32 10.14
CA ARG A 66 31.20 34.87 9.78
C ARG A 66 32.36 34.04 10.32
N TYR A 67 32.15 33.29 11.40
CA TYR A 67 33.15 32.43 12.02
C TYR A 67 33.10 31.04 11.37
N PRO A 68 34.19 30.58 10.71
CA PRO A 68 34.19 29.34 9.95
C PRO A 68 33.83 28.11 10.81
N GLU A 69 34.20 28.13 12.09
CA GLU A 69 33.96 27.04 13.03
C GLU A 69 32.46 26.83 13.33
N THR A 70 31.68 27.92 13.37
CA THR A 70 30.24 27.86 13.67
C THR A 70 29.36 27.78 12.43
N ARG A 71 29.93 28.07 11.26
CA ARG A 71 29.22 28.14 9.98
C ARG A 71 28.64 26.79 9.56
N GLU A 72 29.46 25.72 9.59
CA GLU A 72 29.01 24.38 9.19
C GLU A 72 27.85 23.86 10.07
N PRO A 73 27.92 23.89 11.43
CA PRO A 73 26.79 23.54 12.28
C PRO A 73 25.51 24.34 12.01
N LEU A 74 25.63 25.62 11.62
CA LEU A 74 24.49 26.47 11.27
C LEU A 74 23.90 26.13 9.90
N GLU A 75 24.72 25.76 8.92
CA GLU A 75 24.25 25.25 7.62
C GLU A 75 23.55 23.90 7.79
N GLN A 76 24.10 22.99 8.61
CA GLN A 76 23.50 21.70 8.94
C GLN A 76 22.17 21.82 9.71
N LEU A 77 22.06 22.79 10.63
CA LEU A 77 20.79 23.14 11.30
C LEU A 77 19.75 23.64 10.30
N GLU A 78 20.14 24.47 9.33
CA GLU A 78 19.22 24.93 8.27
C GLU A 78 18.78 23.77 7.37
N ASP A 79 19.65 22.81 7.05
CA ASP A 79 19.29 21.61 6.29
C ASP A 79 18.34 20.68 7.07
N ALA A 80 18.56 20.52 8.38
CA ALA A 80 17.63 19.79 9.25
C ALA A 80 16.25 20.47 9.27
N LEU A 81 16.20 21.81 9.35
CA LEU A 81 14.95 22.58 9.24
C LEU A 81 14.29 22.47 7.86
N ARG A 82 15.05 22.38 6.75
CA ARG A 82 14.51 22.11 5.41
C ARG A 82 13.84 20.74 5.34
N ARG A 83 14.51 19.68 5.83
CA ARG A 83 13.93 18.33 5.90
C ARG A 83 12.69 18.28 6.81
N ALA A 84 12.73 18.97 7.95
CA ALA A 84 11.60 19.08 8.87
C ALA A 84 10.38 19.79 8.26
N TYR A 85 10.59 20.86 7.47
CA TYR A 85 9.52 21.48 6.70
C TYR A 85 8.84 20.48 5.76
N LEU A 86 9.62 19.65 5.07
CA LEU A 86 9.10 18.69 4.09
C LEU A 86 8.31 17.56 4.76
N LEU A 87 8.77 17.08 5.93
CA LEU A 87 8.00 16.17 6.79
C LEU A 87 6.63 16.79 7.17
N VAL A 88 6.61 18.03 7.66
CA VAL A 88 5.36 18.69 8.07
C VAL A 88 4.45 18.99 6.87
N ASN A 89 5.01 19.41 5.74
CA ASN A 89 4.25 19.68 4.51
C ASN A 89 3.63 18.40 3.92
N SER A 90 4.32 17.25 4.03
CA SER A 90 3.78 15.96 3.57
C SER A 90 2.45 15.59 4.25
N CYS A 91 2.22 16.04 5.49
CA CYS A 91 0.98 15.82 6.25
C CYS A 91 -0.22 16.63 5.73
N GLN A 92 -0.03 17.49 4.72
CA GLN A 92 -1.09 18.22 4.01
C GLN A 92 -1.41 17.61 2.63
N GLU A 93 -0.39 17.24 1.86
CA GLU A 93 -0.51 17.12 0.39
C GLU A 93 -0.60 15.67 -0.14
N ARG A 94 -0.05 14.67 0.56
CA ARG A 94 -0.06 13.25 0.13
C ARG A 94 -1.46 12.60 0.19
N SER A 95 -1.57 11.36 -0.27
CA SER A 95 -2.71 10.46 -0.05
C SER A 95 -3.01 10.34 1.45
N TYR A 96 -4.28 10.50 1.80
CA TYR A 96 -4.77 10.20 3.14
C TYR A 96 -4.46 8.75 3.52
N LEU A 97 -4.72 7.79 2.64
CA LEU A 97 -4.46 6.37 2.88
C LEU A 97 -2.97 6.05 3.06
N TYR A 98 -2.10 6.66 2.25
CA TYR A 98 -0.64 6.54 2.41
C TYR A 98 -0.19 7.09 3.77
N LEU A 99 -0.58 8.31 4.12
CA LEU A 99 -0.23 8.92 5.40
C LEU A 99 -0.77 8.10 6.59
N MET A 100 -1.93 7.48 6.43
CA MET A 100 -2.52 6.61 7.44
C MET A 100 -1.67 5.33 7.63
N ALA A 101 -1.41 4.59 6.54
CA ALA A 101 -0.58 3.39 6.57
C ALA A 101 0.83 3.66 7.13
N MET A 102 1.40 4.82 6.80
CA MET A 102 2.72 5.27 7.23
C MET A 102 2.72 5.98 8.61
N GLY A 103 1.60 6.00 9.34
CA GLY A 103 1.43 6.85 10.52
C GLY A 103 2.50 6.67 11.61
N TRP A 104 2.92 5.43 11.89
CA TRP A 104 4.01 5.15 12.84
C TRP A 104 5.39 5.59 12.32
N ASN A 105 5.64 5.49 11.01
CA ASN A 105 6.87 6.00 10.40
C ASN A 105 6.94 7.52 10.56
N ILE A 106 5.84 8.23 10.25
CA ILE A 106 5.74 9.69 10.40
C ILE A 106 5.97 10.13 11.85
N VAL A 107 5.33 9.45 12.82
CA VAL A 107 5.57 9.66 14.26
C VAL A 107 7.05 9.48 14.64
N TYR A 108 7.72 8.47 14.08
CA TYR A 108 9.15 8.25 14.28
C TYR A 108 10.02 9.33 13.63
N GLN A 109 9.66 9.83 12.44
CA GLN A 109 10.38 10.94 11.82
C GLN A 109 10.27 12.23 12.63
N PHE A 110 9.12 12.52 13.25
CA PHE A 110 8.97 13.69 14.14
C PHE A 110 9.96 13.69 15.31
N ARG A 111 10.12 12.53 15.98
CA ARG A 111 11.11 12.35 17.06
C ARG A 111 12.52 12.59 16.55
N ARG A 112 12.91 11.90 15.47
CA ARG A 112 14.22 12.04 14.86
C ARG A 112 14.50 13.48 14.41
N ALA A 113 13.49 14.18 13.90
CA ALA A 113 13.66 15.54 13.40
C ALA A 113 13.93 16.52 14.53
N GLN A 114 13.29 16.34 15.68
CA GLN A 114 13.62 17.07 16.88
C GLN A 114 15.03 16.71 17.39
N GLU A 115 15.35 15.42 17.52
CA GLU A 115 16.67 14.95 17.97
C GLU A 115 17.83 15.49 17.11
N GLU A 116 17.66 15.54 15.78
CA GLU A 116 18.66 16.06 14.86
C GLU A 116 18.85 17.58 15.03
N ILE A 117 17.76 18.34 15.14
CA ILE A 117 17.79 19.79 15.34
C ILE A 117 18.40 20.14 16.71
N ASP A 118 17.96 19.48 17.79
CA ASP A 118 18.48 19.66 19.16
C ASP A 118 19.99 19.38 19.23
N ARG A 119 20.46 18.36 18.51
CA ARG A 119 21.89 18.03 18.43
C ARG A 119 22.72 19.18 17.86
N TYR A 120 22.25 19.85 16.80
CA TYR A 120 23.00 20.98 16.23
C TYR A 120 22.98 22.21 17.15
N LEU A 121 21.85 22.48 17.81
CA LEU A 121 21.75 23.54 18.81
C LEU A 121 22.66 23.33 20.02
N ARG A 122 22.91 22.08 20.42
CA ARG A 122 23.91 21.76 21.46
C ARG A 122 25.35 22.00 21.01
N ILE A 123 25.67 21.81 19.73
CA ILE A 123 27.03 21.93 19.20
C ILE A 123 27.46 23.40 19.05
N ILE A 124 26.56 24.27 18.58
CA ILE A 124 26.88 25.68 18.27
C ILE A 124 27.53 26.43 19.45
N PRO A 125 27.00 26.42 20.69
CA PRO A 125 27.60 27.13 21.82
C PRO A 125 28.95 26.57 22.27
N LEU A 126 29.15 25.25 22.13
CA LEU A 126 30.40 24.58 22.50
C LEU A 126 31.56 25.01 21.61
N ILE A 127 31.28 25.24 20.32
CA ILE A 127 32.28 25.72 19.35
C ILE A 127 32.46 27.25 19.47
N ALA A 128 31.36 27.99 19.58
CA ALA A 128 31.36 29.44 19.61
C ALA A 128 31.83 30.08 20.93
N LEU A 129 32.09 29.27 21.98
CA LEU A 129 32.46 29.71 23.34
C LEU A 129 31.56 30.85 23.86
N LEU A 130 30.23 30.73 23.64
CA LEU A 130 29.29 31.81 23.92
C LEU A 130 29.14 32.07 25.42
N ASP A 131 29.83 33.07 25.96
CA ASP A 131 29.67 33.52 27.36
C ASP A 131 28.45 34.43 27.58
N ASN A 132 27.32 34.04 27.00
CA ASN A 132 26.02 34.65 27.24
C ASN A 132 25.15 33.67 28.04
N THR A 133 25.01 33.92 29.35
CA THR A 133 24.25 33.05 30.27
C THR A 133 22.80 32.87 29.83
N ARG A 134 22.13 33.95 29.45
CA ARG A 134 20.75 33.95 28.92
C ARG A 134 20.60 33.12 27.64
N VAL A 135 21.63 33.01 26.82
CA VAL A 135 21.64 32.10 25.65
C VAL A 135 21.79 30.64 26.08
N LYS A 136 22.65 30.35 27.07
CA LYS A 136 22.81 28.99 27.62
C LYS A 136 21.48 28.52 28.24
N GLU A 137 20.86 29.34 29.09
CA GLU A 137 19.53 29.11 29.67
C GLU A 137 18.46 28.81 28.60
N ARG A 138 18.40 29.63 27.54
CA ARG A 138 17.47 29.42 26.40
C ARG A 138 17.69 28.10 25.66
N ILE A 139 18.94 27.65 25.55
CA ILE A 139 19.27 26.39 24.86
C ILE A 139 18.95 25.19 25.75
N GLU A 140 19.15 25.32 27.07
CA GLU A 140 18.70 24.34 28.06
C GLU A 140 17.16 24.24 28.08
N GLU A 141 16.43 25.37 28.06
CA GLU A 141 14.96 25.41 27.91
C GLU A 141 14.48 24.62 26.68
N ILE A 142 15.14 24.79 25.52
CA ILE A 142 14.81 24.08 24.28
C ILE A 142 15.11 22.59 24.38
N GLN A 143 16.29 22.22 24.90
CA GLN A 143 16.67 20.80 25.06
C GLN A 143 15.74 20.05 26.02
N MET A 144 15.17 20.73 27.02
CA MET A 144 14.17 20.16 27.93
C MET A 144 12.76 20.05 27.30
N ASP A 145 12.48 20.71 26.17
CA ASP A 145 11.19 20.68 25.47
C ASP A 145 11.00 19.39 24.64
N GLN A 146 11.16 18.23 25.27
CA GLN A 146 11.04 16.91 24.63
C GLN A 146 9.57 16.58 24.36
N ARG A 147 9.11 16.82 23.13
CA ARG A 147 7.70 16.69 22.73
C ARG A 147 7.29 15.22 22.56
N GLU A 148 6.08 14.91 23.01
CA GLU A 148 5.49 13.58 22.84
C GLU A 148 4.80 13.45 21.47
N TYR A 149 5.37 12.61 20.59
CA TYR A 149 4.80 12.29 19.29
C TYR A 149 4.10 10.92 19.29
N THR A 150 2.81 10.93 18.99
CA THR A 150 1.89 9.78 19.12
C THR A 150 1.02 9.59 17.88
N LEU A 151 0.60 8.35 17.62
CA LEU A 151 -0.53 8.07 16.73
C LEU A 151 -1.81 8.02 17.59
N ASP A 152 -2.84 8.77 17.19
CA ASP A 152 -4.12 8.86 17.92
C ASP A 152 -4.88 7.52 17.84
N GLU A 153 -5.74 7.20 18.81
CA GLU A 153 -6.40 5.87 18.87
C GLU A 153 -7.36 5.62 17.69
N ASP A 154 -8.04 6.67 17.20
CA ASP A 154 -8.88 6.53 16.00
C ASP A 154 -8.04 6.33 14.73
N ASP A 155 -6.87 6.96 14.63
CA ASP A 155 -5.90 6.71 13.56
C ASP A 155 -5.42 5.24 13.60
N ARG A 156 -5.07 4.71 14.78
CA ARG A 156 -4.67 3.29 14.94
C ARG A 156 -5.76 2.33 14.48
N ARG A 157 -7.02 2.60 14.83
CA ARG A 157 -8.18 1.79 14.41
C ARG A 157 -8.34 1.78 12.90
N VAL A 158 -8.16 2.94 12.23
CA VAL A 158 -8.19 3.01 10.76
C VAL A 158 -7.01 2.24 10.14
N GLN A 159 -5.83 2.26 10.75
CA GLN A 159 -4.66 1.52 10.26
C GLN A 159 -4.87 0.00 10.28
N VAL A 160 -5.49 -0.52 11.35
CA VAL A 160 -5.90 -1.93 11.46
C VAL A 160 -6.96 -2.26 10.42
N ALA A 161 -8.01 -1.45 10.31
CA ALA A 161 -9.09 -1.63 9.33
C ALA A 161 -8.61 -1.64 7.87
N ILE A 162 -7.62 -0.82 7.50
CA ILE A 162 -6.98 -0.85 6.18
C ILE A 162 -6.26 -2.18 5.95
N SER A 163 -5.67 -2.76 6.99
CA SER A 163 -4.96 -4.05 6.90
C SER A 163 -5.93 -5.23 6.78
N GLU A 164 -7.08 -5.15 7.46
CA GLU A 164 -8.15 -6.16 7.49
C GLU A 164 -9.16 -6.02 6.33
N ASN A 165 -9.02 -4.99 5.48
CA ASN A 165 -9.96 -4.64 4.42
C ASN A 165 -11.40 -4.34 4.92
N ASP A 166 -11.55 -3.74 6.11
CA ASP A 166 -12.87 -3.32 6.62
C ASP A 166 -13.40 -2.14 5.80
N MET A 167 -14.34 -2.45 4.90
CA MET A 167 -14.98 -1.49 4.00
C MET A 167 -15.85 -0.46 4.73
N VAL A 168 -16.41 -0.78 5.91
CA VAL A 168 -17.27 0.13 6.67
C VAL A 168 -16.41 1.22 7.33
N VAL A 169 -15.30 0.83 7.97
CA VAL A 169 -14.36 1.76 8.58
C VAL A 169 -13.62 2.56 7.51
N LEU A 170 -13.21 1.94 6.40
CA LEU A 170 -12.57 2.61 5.27
C LEU A 170 -13.50 3.66 4.63
N LYS A 171 -14.77 3.31 4.37
CA LYS A 171 -15.77 4.24 3.82
C LYS A 171 -15.98 5.44 4.75
N LYS A 172 -16.10 5.18 6.06
CA LYS A 172 -16.24 6.23 7.07
C LYS A 172 -15.01 7.14 7.12
N SER A 173 -13.79 6.58 7.13
CA SER A 173 -12.55 7.35 7.29
C SER A 173 -12.26 8.26 6.08
N ILE A 174 -12.41 7.73 4.87
CA ILE A 174 -12.29 8.50 3.62
C ILE A 174 -13.35 9.60 3.54
N SER A 175 -14.62 9.28 3.87
CA SER A 175 -15.71 10.28 3.85
C SER A 175 -15.45 11.43 4.84
N CYS A 176 -14.93 11.13 6.04
CA CYS A 176 -14.51 12.15 7.01
C CYS A 176 -13.33 13.01 6.50
N SER A 177 -12.41 12.43 5.73
CA SER A 177 -11.27 13.13 5.14
C SER A 177 -11.66 14.01 3.94
N TYR A 178 -12.80 13.70 3.30
CA TYR A 178 -13.35 14.37 2.12
C TYR A 178 -14.84 14.76 2.30
N PRO A 179 -15.19 15.62 3.27
CA PRO A 179 -16.58 15.85 3.70
C PRO A 179 -17.51 16.47 2.64
N ASN A 180 -16.93 17.07 1.59
CA ASN A 180 -17.67 17.75 0.51
C ASN A 180 -17.64 16.95 -0.81
N LEU A 181 -17.29 15.67 -0.79
CA LEU A 181 -17.11 14.85 -1.99
C LEU A 181 -17.77 13.47 -1.80
N PRO A 182 -18.55 12.98 -2.78
CA PRO A 182 -19.08 11.62 -2.77
C PRO A 182 -17.98 10.56 -2.60
N PHE A 183 -18.30 9.45 -1.93
CA PHE A 183 -17.30 8.45 -1.53
C PHE A 183 -16.56 7.82 -2.72
N ASP A 184 -17.26 7.54 -3.82
CA ASP A 184 -16.69 7.06 -5.08
C ASP A 184 -15.62 8.01 -5.63
N LYS A 185 -15.91 9.32 -5.64
CA LYS A 185 -14.98 10.36 -6.11
C LYS A 185 -13.83 10.60 -5.12
N ALA A 186 -14.09 10.47 -3.82
CA ALA A 186 -13.06 10.56 -2.79
C ALA A 186 -12.08 9.38 -2.86
N LEU A 187 -12.61 8.17 -3.10
CA LEU A 187 -11.83 6.95 -3.30
C LEU A 187 -11.00 7.01 -4.57
N GLN A 188 -11.58 7.47 -5.70
CA GLN A 188 -10.84 7.70 -6.94
C GLN A 188 -9.69 8.71 -6.73
N LYS A 189 -9.97 9.84 -6.04
CA LYS A 189 -8.95 10.85 -5.75
C LYS A 189 -7.82 10.35 -4.84
N GLU A 190 -8.10 9.39 -3.96
CA GLU A 190 -7.06 8.71 -3.19
C GLU A 190 -6.26 7.73 -4.05
N HIS A 191 -6.90 7.00 -4.97
CA HIS A 191 -6.22 6.12 -5.93
C HIS A 191 -5.25 6.90 -6.83
N GLU A 192 -5.69 8.01 -7.45
CA GLU A 192 -4.85 8.89 -8.29
C GLU A 192 -3.61 9.42 -7.53
N LYS A 193 -3.76 9.72 -6.23
CA LYS A 193 -2.62 10.10 -5.37
C LYS A 193 -1.71 8.91 -5.06
N LEU A 194 -2.26 7.73 -4.78
CA LEU A 194 -1.46 6.54 -4.53
C LEU A 194 -0.64 6.15 -5.77
N GLU A 195 -1.16 6.32 -6.99
CA GLU A 195 -0.39 6.14 -8.23
C GLU A 195 0.79 7.14 -8.34
N ALA A 196 0.57 8.41 -8.02
CA ALA A 196 1.62 9.42 -8.00
C ALA A 196 2.71 9.12 -6.94
N GLU A 197 2.28 8.72 -5.74
CA GLU A 197 3.17 8.27 -4.66
C GLU A 197 3.95 7.00 -5.06
N LEU A 198 3.33 6.05 -5.78
CA LEU A 198 3.99 4.82 -6.26
C LEU A 198 5.08 5.17 -7.28
N HIS A 199 4.75 5.98 -8.28
CA HIS A 199 5.71 6.43 -9.29
C HIS A 199 6.89 7.17 -8.66
N HIS A 200 6.63 8.04 -7.68
CA HIS A 200 7.68 8.71 -6.90
C HIS A 200 8.56 7.71 -6.13
N SER A 201 7.97 6.74 -5.43
CA SER A 201 8.68 5.69 -4.70
C SER A 201 9.56 4.82 -5.62
N GLN A 202 9.05 4.47 -6.79
CA GLN A 202 9.78 3.73 -7.83
C GLN A 202 10.96 4.55 -8.38
N SER A 203 10.77 5.83 -8.69
CA SER A 203 11.85 6.70 -9.17
C SER A 203 13.01 6.86 -8.16
N ASN A 204 12.72 6.70 -6.87
CA ASN A 204 13.68 6.74 -5.77
C ASN A 204 14.20 5.36 -5.34
N MET A 205 13.85 4.28 -6.06
CA MET A 205 14.21 2.88 -5.76
C MET A 205 13.80 2.39 -4.35
N ASP A 206 12.73 2.98 -3.78
CA ASP A 206 12.23 2.61 -2.45
C ASP A 206 11.23 1.46 -2.54
N VAL A 207 11.79 0.24 -2.57
CA VAL A 207 11.05 -1.03 -2.60
C VAL A 207 10.13 -1.20 -1.39
N SER A 208 10.47 -0.64 -0.23
CA SER A 208 9.67 -0.78 0.99
C SER A 208 8.35 -0.02 0.88
N HIS A 209 8.42 1.26 0.50
CA HIS A 209 7.22 2.06 0.31
C HIS A 209 6.41 1.63 -0.92
N CYS A 210 7.05 1.15 -2.00
CA CYS A 210 6.33 0.57 -3.14
C CYS A 210 5.37 -0.54 -2.72
N HIS A 211 5.81 -1.50 -1.89
CA HIS A 211 4.93 -2.59 -1.42
C HIS A 211 3.75 -2.09 -0.58
N VAL A 212 3.94 -1.06 0.25
CA VAL A 212 2.84 -0.45 1.02
C VAL A 212 1.84 0.24 0.08
N ILE A 213 2.32 0.98 -0.91
CA ILE A 213 1.46 1.71 -1.85
C ILE A 213 0.71 0.76 -2.78
N GLU A 214 1.37 -0.27 -3.32
CA GLU A 214 0.72 -1.35 -4.08
C GLU A 214 -0.42 -2.01 -3.28
N ARG A 215 -0.19 -2.26 -1.98
CA ARG A 215 -1.23 -2.83 -1.11
C ARG A 215 -2.41 -1.88 -0.93
N LEU A 216 -2.17 -0.57 -0.81
CA LEU A 216 -3.24 0.43 -0.71
C LEU A 216 -4.03 0.55 -2.01
N LEU A 217 -3.38 0.44 -3.17
CA LEU A 217 -4.06 0.40 -4.47
C LEU A 217 -5.02 -0.81 -4.54
N GLU A 218 -4.57 -2.03 -4.20
CA GLU A 218 -5.42 -3.23 -4.11
C GLU A 218 -6.66 -3.01 -3.21
N VAL A 219 -6.49 -2.31 -2.07
CA VAL A 219 -7.59 -1.97 -1.14
C VAL A 219 -8.58 -1.00 -1.79
N THR A 220 -8.10 0.05 -2.48
CA THR A 220 -8.99 1.01 -3.17
C THR A 220 -9.77 0.39 -4.31
N GLU A 221 -9.16 -0.50 -5.10
CA GLU A 221 -9.83 -1.24 -6.18
C GLU A 221 -10.94 -2.15 -5.62
N THR A 222 -10.64 -2.87 -4.54
CA THR A 222 -11.60 -3.74 -3.85
C THR A 222 -12.81 -2.93 -3.35
N ALA A 223 -12.57 -1.77 -2.73
CA ALA A 223 -13.63 -0.87 -2.27
C ALA A 223 -14.48 -0.31 -3.43
N ALA A 224 -13.86 0.02 -4.57
CA ALA A 224 -14.57 0.52 -5.74
C ALA A 224 -15.52 -0.53 -6.37
N VAL A 225 -15.16 -1.82 -6.31
CA VAL A 225 -16.04 -2.93 -6.75
C VAL A 225 -17.19 -3.15 -5.76
N ALA A 226 -16.92 -3.03 -4.45
CA ALA A 226 -17.95 -3.17 -3.41
C ALA A 226 -19.03 -2.08 -3.49
N GLU A 227 -18.67 -0.83 -3.80
CA GLU A 227 -19.65 0.26 -3.97
C GLU A 227 -20.50 0.12 -5.24
N LYS A 228 -19.91 -0.37 -6.34
CA LYS A 228 -20.68 -0.63 -7.58
C LYS A 228 -21.73 -1.71 -7.34
N THR A 229 -21.37 -2.78 -6.64
CA THR A 229 -22.30 -3.88 -6.33
C THR A 229 -23.36 -3.51 -5.28
N SER A 230 -23.07 -2.63 -4.32
CA SER A 230 -24.08 -2.12 -3.38
C SER A 230 -25.07 -1.15 -4.06
N SER A 231 -24.60 -0.32 -4.98
CA SER A 231 -25.44 0.63 -5.72
C SER A 231 -26.49 -0.05 -6.61
N HIS A 232 -26.14 -1.19 -7.24
CA HIS A 232 -27.11 -1.96 -8.03
C HIS A 232 -28.26 -2.54 -7.17
N LYS A 233 -27.99 -2.99 -5.93
CA LYS A 233 -29.03 -3.52 -5.03
C LYS A 233 -30.07 -2.49 -4.57
N VAL A 234 -29.71 -1.21 -4.51
CA VAL A 234 -30.65 -0.14 -4.14
C VAL A 234 -31.57 0.22 -5.31
N SER A 235 -31.04 0.15 -6.54
CA SER A 235 -31.80 0.43 -7.77
C SER A 235 -32.90 -0.59 -8.06
N GLU A 236 -32.69 -1.88 -7.74
CA GLU A 236 -33.71 -2.93 -7.97
C GLU A 236 -34.87 -2.87 -6.95
N MET A 237 -34.63 -2.42 -5.71
CA MET A 237 -35.68 -2.27 -4.69
C MET A 237 -36.58 -1.03 -4.92
N SER A 238 -36.20 -0.14 -5.85
CA SER A 238 -36.87 1.15 -6.06
C SER A 238 -37.85 1.15 -7.25
N ALA A 239 -38.11 -0.02 -7.85
CA ALA A 239 -38.78 -0.15 -9.15
C ALA A 239 -40.09 -0.97 -9.13
N SER A 240 -40.72 -1.18 -7.97
CA SER A 240 -41.98 -1.91 -7.87
C SER A 240 -42.88 -1.41 -6.72
N ASP A 241 -43.48 -0.22 -6.88
CA ASP A 241 -44.57 0.27 -6.01
C ASP A 241 -45.46 1.33 -6.73
N GLN A 242 -46.33 0.85 -7.64
CA GLN A 242 -47.50 1.52 -8.29
C GLN A 242 -48.05 0.54 -9.36
N GLU A 243 -49.29 0.06 -9.44
CA GLU A 243 -50.58 0.17 -8.70
C GLU A 243 -51.21 -1.27 -8.65
N HIS A 244 -52.37 -1.62 -8.08
CA HIS A 244 -53.55 -0.86 -7.64
C HIS A 244 -54.29 -1.59 -6.47
N LEU A 245 -55.42 -1.02 -6.01
CA LEU A 245 -56.37 -1.58 -5.02
C LEU A 245 -57.36 -2.60 -5.63
N ALA A 246 -57.66 -3.68 -4.88
CA ALA A 246 -58.97 -4.33 -4.77
C ALA A 246 -59.01 -5.21 -3.49
N GLU A 247 -60.17 -5.28 -2.83
CA GLU A 247 -60.44 -6.07 -1.61
C GLU A 247 -60.98 -7.47 -1.97
N ASP A 248 -60.66 -8.50 -1.19
CA ASP A 248 -61.64 -9.42 -0.56
C ASP A 248 -60.96 -10.45 0.37
N ASP A 249 -61.71 -10.95 1.36
CA ASP A 249 -61.29 -11.91 2.40
C ASP A 249 -61.13 -13.36 1.89
N ASP A 250 -60.24 -14.17 2.50
CA ASP A 250 -60.58 -15.28 3.44
C ASP A 250 -59.47 -16.37 3.59
N ASP A 251 -59.25 -16.74 4.86
CA ASP A 251 -58.88 -18.01 5.52
C ASP A 251 -57.81 -19.06 5.05
N ASP A 252 -57.31 -19.75 6.10
CA ASP A 252 -56.66 -21.06 6.28
C ASP A 252 -55.23 -21.32 5.74
N SER A 253 -54.72 -22.46 6.20
CA SER A 253 -53.35 -22.73 6.60
C SER A 253 -52.74 -23.93 5.87
N ARG A 254 -51.39 -23.97 5.79
CA ARG A 254 -50.47 -25.12 6.04
C ARG A 254 -49.30 -25.24 5.04
N LYS A 255 -48.10 -24.98 5.58
CA LYS A 255 -47.00 -25.95 5.82
C LYS A 255 -46.60 -26.98 4.73
N TYR A 256 -45.27 -27.06 4.51
CA TYR A 256 -44.49 -28.10 3.78
C TYR A 256 -44.67 -28.11 2.24
N ASP A 257 -43.70 -28.52 1.39
CA ASP A 257 -42.37 -29.08 1.65
C ASP A 257 -41.33 -28.77 0.54
N THR A 258 -40.06 -28.98 0.92
CA THR A 258 -38.84 -29.26 0.14
C THR A 258 -39.01 -29.86 -1.27
N SER A 259 -38.28 -29.35 -2.29
CA SER A 259 -37.53 -30.17 -3.27
C SER A 259 -36.61 -29.40 -4.24
N LYS A 260 -35.57 -30.11 -4.71
CA LYS A 260 -34.54 -29.64 -5.67
C LYS A 260 -34.94 -29.93 -7.14
N SER A 261 -34.60 -29.05 -8.08
CA SER A 261 -34.10 -29.42 -9.44
C SER A 261 -33.56 -28.15 -10.14
N SER A 262 -32.30 -28.00 -10.54
CA SER A 262 -31.58 -28.56 -11.70
C SER A 262 -31.93 -27.94 -13.08
N ARG A 263 -31.01 -27.12 -13.61
CA ARG A 263 -30.82 -26.76 -15.05
C ARG A 263 -31.97 -25.88 -15.65
N GLU A 264 -31.84 -25.16 -16.76
CA GLU A 264 -30.94 -25.21 -17.92
C GLU A 264 -30.44 -23.83 -18.39
N ALA A 265 -29.53 -23.82 -19.36
CA ALA A 265 -28.99 -22.62 -20.00
C ALA A 265 -29.81 -22.19 -21.24
N ALA A 266 -29.76 -20.91 -21.58
CA ALA A 266 -30.22 -20.39 -22.88
C ALA A 266 -29.18 -19.42 -23.47
N LEU A 267 -28.92 -19.57 -24.78
CA LEU A 267 -28.06 -18.71 -25.59
C LEU A 267 -28.93 -17.76 -26.42
N SER A 268 -28.51 -16.50 -26.61
CA SER A 268 -28.33 -15.89 -27.95
C SER A 268 -27.85 -14.43 -27.87
N SER A 269 -26.98 -14.07 -28.82
CA SER A 269 -26.78 -12.78 -29.51
C SER A 269 -27.42 -11.50 -28.95
N GLY A 270 -26.73 -10.35 -28.88
CA GLY A 270 -25.37 -10.01 -29.32
C GLY A 270 -25.37 -8.65 -30.03
N ASP A 271 -24.40 -7.78 -29.70
CA ASP A 271 -24.11 -6.58 -30.50
C ASP A 271 -22.69 -6.05 -30.24
N ASN A 272 -22.05 -5.49 -31.26
CA ASN A 272 -20.65 -5.06 -31.21
C ASN A 272 -20.53 -3.55 -30.94
N ILE A 273 -19.86 -3.16 -29.84
CA ILE A 273 -19.29 -1.80 -29.69
C ILE A 273 -17.82 -1.90 -29.26
N ILE A 274 -17.00 -1.04 -29.85
CA ILE A 274 -15.53 -1.05 -29.84
C ILE A 274 -14.98 -0.96 -28.41
N SER A 275 -14.27 -2.00 -27.97
CA SER A 275 -13.67 -2.06 -26.63
C SER A 275 -12.26 -1.48 -26.61
N THR A 276 -12.09 -0.37 -25.89
CA THR A 276 -10.78 0.18 -25.53
C THR A 276 -10.14 -0.74 -24.48
N LYS A 277 -8.92 -1.23 -24.75
CA LYS A 277 -8.27 -2.29 -23.94
C LYS A 277 -8.06 -1.90 -22.47
N VAL A 278 -8.92 -2.44 -21.60
CA VAL A 278 -8.64 -2.61 -20.16
C VAL A 278 -8.36 -4.10 -19.93
N PRO A 279 -7.29 -4.50 -19.20
CA PRO A 279 -7.06 -5.91 -18.89
C PRO A 279 -8.21 -6.45 -18.04
N THR A 280 -9.04 -7.30 -18.65
CA THR A 280 -10.19 -7.89 -17.96
C THR A 280 -9.73 -9.20 -17.33
N TRP A 281 -9.68 -9.26 -15.99
CA TRP A 281 -9.43 -10.50 -15.25
C TRP A 281 -10.69 -11.38 -15.38
N GLN A 282 -10.64 -12.42 -16.22
CA GLN A 282 -11.84 -13.18 -16.62
C GLN A 282 -11.96 -14.60 -16.04
N ASP A 283 -10.88 -15.19 -15.48
CA ASP A 283 -10.90 -16.59 -15.04
C ASP A 283 -10.73 -16.76 -13.52
N GLU A 284 -11.48 -17.71 -12.96
CA GLU A 284 -11.27 -18.29 -11.63
C GLU A 284 -10.31 -19.51 -11.71
N TRP A 285 -9.91 -20.06 -10.55
CA TRP A 285 -9.16 -21.32 -10.50
C TRP A 285 -10.03 -22.47 -11.01
N HIS A 286 -9.51 -23.31 -11.91
CA HIS A 286 -10.19 -24.54 -12.36
C HIS A 286 -9.93 -25.71 -11.41
N ALA A 287 -8.83 -25.68 -10.64
CA ALA A 287 -8.50 -26.68 -9.64
C ALA A 287 -8.89 -26.22 -8.21
N ASP A 288 -9.55 -27.08 -7.44
CA ASP A 288 -9.92 -26.82 -6.05
C ASP A 288 -8.71 -26.86 -5.10
N LEU A 289 -8.65 -25.90 -4.16
CA LEU A 289 -7.60 -25.79 -3.14
C LEU A 289 -7.48 -27.03 -2.22
N LEU A 290 -8.56 -27.80 -2.03
CA LEU A 290 -8.55 -29.04 -1.26
C LEU A 290 -8.57 -30.32 -2.14
N GLY A 291 -8.36 -30.17 -3.45
CA GLY A 291 -8.39 -31.27 -4.41
C GLY A 291 -7.25 -32.31 -4.31
N CYS A 292 -6.30 -32.15 -3.36
CA CYS A 292 -5.14 -33.03 -3.24
C CYS A 292 -5.51 -34.48 -2.89
N CYS A 293 -6.61 -34.68 -2.14
CA CYS A 293 -7.12 -36.00 -1.77
C CYS A 293 -7.61 -36.83 -2.98
N SER A 294 -7.76 -36.20 -4.15
CA SER A 294 -8.17 -36.86 -5.39
C SER A 294 -7.01 -37.58 -6.10
N GLU A 295 -5.75 -37.17 -5.87
CA GLU A 295 -4.56 -37.89 -6.38
C GLU A 295 -3.43 -37.91 -5.31
N PRO A 296 -3.51 -38.83 -4.33
CA PRO A 296 -2.55 -38.88 -3.23
C PRO A 296 -1.08 -39.07 -3.68
N SER A 297 -0.86 -39.75 -4.80
CA SER A 297 0.48 -40.01 -5.35
C SER A 297 1.21 -38.73 -5.78
N LEU A 298 0.49 -37.76 -6.35
CA LEU A 298 1.05 -36.46 -6.74
C LEU A 298 1.37 -35.62 -5.49
N CYS A 299 0.45 -35.60 -4.51
CA CYS A 299 0.66 -34.91 -3.24
C CYS A 299 1.89 -35.46 -2.47
N VAL A 300 2.05 -36.79 -2.40
CA VAL A 300 3.23 -37.41 -1.79
C VAL A 300 4.51 -37.08 -2.56
N LYS A 301 4.47 -37.07 -3.90
CA LYS A 301 5.63 -36.72 -4.72
C LYS A 301 6.07 -35.27 -4.51
N THR A 302 5.14 -34.31 -4.52
CA THR A 302 5.42 -32.89 -4.27
C THR A 302 5.86 -32.64 -2.82
N PHE A 303 5.40 -33.44 -1.85
CA PHE A 303 5.89 -33.36 -0.46
C PHE A 303 7.33 -33.87 -0.30
N VAL A 304 7.70 -34.98 -0.97
CA VAL A 304 9.04 -35.60 -0.86
C VAL A 304 10.08 -34.89 -1.75
N CYS A 305 9.68 -34.38 -2.91
CA CYS A 305 10.53 -33.61 -3.82
C CYS A 305 9.76 -32.39 -4.38
N PRO A 306 9.68 -31.28 -3.61
CA PRO A 306 8.94 -30.10 -4.05
C PRO A 306 9.60 -29.40 -5.24
N CYS A 307 10.94 -29.48 -5.36
CA CYS A 307 11.72 -28.74 -6.35
C CYS A 307 11.32 -29.04 -7.81
N ASP A 308 10.97 -30.29 -8.13
CA ASP A 308 10.48 -30.67 -9.48
C ASP A 308 9.10 -30.08 -9.81
N THR A 309 8.28 -29.82 -8.80
CA THR A 309 6.95 -29.20 -8.97
C THR A 309 7.10 -27.68 -9.04
N ILE A 310 7.89 -27.13 -8.12
CA ILE A 310 8.20 -25.70 -8.03
C ILE A 310 8.92 -25.19 -9.28
N SER A 311 9.92 -25.91 -9.81
CA SER A 311 10.62 -25.54 -11.06
C SER A 311 9.62 -25.34 -12.21
N LYS A 312 8.70 -26.29 -12.42
CA LYS A 312 7.76 -26.20 -13.54
C LYS A 312 6.69 -25.12 -13.35
N ILE A 313 6.21 -24.93 -12.12
CA ILE A 313 5.33 -23.80 -11.77
C ILE A 313 6.08 -22.48 -12.02
N ALA A 314 7.33 -22.40 -11.59
CA ALA A 314 8.17 -21.23 -11.75
C ALA A 314 8.42 -20.90 -13.22
N SER A 315 8.76 -21.89 -14.06
CA SER A 315 8.99 -21.64 -15.49
C SER A 315 7.77 -21.05 -16.20
N VAL A 316 6.56 -21.49 -15.83
CA VAL A 316 5.31 -20.92 -16.35
C VAL A 316 4.99 -19.56 -15.73
N ALA A 317 5.36 -19.33 -14.48
CA ALA A 317 5.19 -18.03 -13.82
C ALA A 317 6.19 -16.97 -14.34
N THR A 318 7.40 -17.36 -14.76
CA THR A 318 8.47 -16.45 -15.22
C THR A 318 8.57 -16.33 -16.74
N ASN A 319 8.03 -17.29 -17.51
CA ASN A 319 8.33 -17.52 -18.93
C ASN A 319 9.82 -17.83 -19.22
N GLU A 320 10.52 -18.43 -18.27
CA GLU A 320 11.95 -18.82 -18.40
C GLU A 320 12.13 -20.27 -17.94
N ASP A 321 12.97 -21.08 -18.61
CA ASP A 321 13.20 -22.46 -18.21
C ASP A 321 14.05 -22.55 -16.92
N ILE A 322 13.38 -22.69 -15.77
CA ILE A 322 14.01 -22.82 -14.45
C ILE A 322 14.27 -24.31 -14.15
N SER A 323 15.52 -24.66 -13.81
CA SER A 323 15.86 -26.04 -13.45
C SER A 323 15.40 -26.40 -12.03
N SER A 324 15.22 -27.70 -11.77
CA SER A 324 14.88 -28.21 -10.42
C SER A 324 15.96 -27.85 -9.39
N ALA A 325 17.24 -27.81 -9.80
CA ALA A 325 18.35 -27.42 -8.92
C ALA A 325 18.29 -25.94 -8.53
N ASP A 326 17.98 -25.04 -9.48
CA ASP A 326 17.87 -23.61 -9.21
C ASP A 326 16.66 -23.30 -8.33
N ALA A 327 15.51 -23.94 -8.60
CA ALA A 327 14.32 -23.87 -7.76
C ALA A 327 14.60 -24.37 -6.33
N CYS A 328 15.40 -25.43 -6.16
CA CYS A 328 15.85 -25.92 -4.86
C CYS A 328 16.78 -24.93 -4.14
N ASN A 329 17.73 -24.33 -4.84
CA ASN A 329 18.66 -23.35 -4.28
C ASN A 329 17.94 -22.08 -3.82
N GLU A 330 17.03 -21.55 -4.63
CA GLU A 330 16.17 -20.42 -4.25
C GLU A 330 15.28 -20.78 -3.06
N MET A 331 14.58 -21.93 -3.08
CA MET A 331 13.78 -22.39 -1.93
C MET A 331 14.59 -22.49 -0.65
N MET A 332 15.83 -23.00 -0.71
CA MET A 332 16.74 -23.09 0.44
C MET A 332 17.22 -21.71 0.92
N ALA A 333 17.65 -20.85 -0.01
CA ALA A 333 18.11 -19.50 0.29
C ALA A 333 17.02 -18.64 0.94
N TYR A 334 15.79 -18.69 0.40
CA TYR A 334 14.64 -18.05 1.02
C TYR A 334 14.36 -18.65 2.40
N SER A 335 14.25 -19.99 2.53
CA SER A 335 13.92 -20.66 3.81
C SER A 335 14.87 -20.32 4.98
N LEU A 336 16.11 -19.91 4.70
CA LEU A 336 17.09 -19.46 5.70
C LEU A 336 16.92 -17.99 6.14
N ILE A 337 16.17 -17.19 5.37
CA ILE A 337 16.03 -15.73 5.54
C ILE A 337 14.57 -15.36 5.89
N LEU A 338 13.58 -15.95 5.20
CA LEU A 338 12.14 -15.88 5.47
C LEU A 338 11.53 -17.29 5.34
N SER A 339 10.53 -17.65 6.16
CA SER A 339 9.87 -18.97 6.13
C SER A 339 9.55 -19.47 4.70
N CYS A 340 9.71 -20.77 4.44
CA CYS A 340 9.56 -21.38 3.10
C CYS A 340 8.23 -21.05 2.40
N CYS A 341 7.18 -20.78 3.17
CA CYS A 341 5.88 -20.32 2.68
C CYS A 341 5.97 -18.99 1.92
N CYS A 342 6.88 -18.08 2.29
CA CYS A 342 7.01 -16.76 1.67
C CYS A 342 7.39 -16.85 0.18
N TYR A 343 8.34 -17.73 -0.17
CA TYR A 343 8.72 -17.93 -1.58
C TYR A 343 7.57 -18.53 -2.39
N THR A 344 6.93 -19.58 -1.87
CA THR A 344 5.83 -20.25 -2.60
C THR A 344 4.58 -19.36 -2.72
N CYS A 345 4.30 -18.50 -1.73
CA CYS A 345 3.28 -17.44 -1.85
C CYS A 345 3.62 -16.43 -2.95
N CYS A 346 4.87 -15.96 -3.02
CA CYS A 346 5.33 -15.06 -4.09
C CYS A 346 5.25 -15.73 -5.46
N LEU A 347 5.58 -17.02 -5.54
CA LEU A 347 5.50 -17.81 -6.77
C LEU A 347 4.05 -17.97 -7.25
N ARG A 348 3.13 -18.33 -6.36
CA ARG A 348 1.69 -18.39 -6.62
C ARG A 348 1.14 -17.05 -7.10
N ARG A 349 1.51 -15.94 -6.44
CA ARG A 349 1.11 -14.58 -6.87
C ARG A 349 1.63 -14.25 -8.27
N LYS A 350 2.85 -14.68 -8.62
CA LYS A 350 3.43 -14.52 -9.96
C LYS A 350 2.71 -15.38 -11.00
N LEU A 351 2.49 -16.67 -10.71
CA LEU A 351 1.73 -17.59 -11.55
C LEU A 351 0.32 -17.07 -11.84
N ARG A 352 -0.39 -16.63 -10.79
CA ARG A 352 -1.74 -16.07 -10.85
C ARG A 352 -1.82 -14.83 -11.73
N ARG A 353 -0.83 -13.93 -11.65
CA ARG A 353 -0.68 -12.78 -12.56
C ARG A 353 -0.45 -13.23 -14.00
N THR A 354 0.48 -14.15 -14.24
CA THR A 354 0.82 -14.65 -15.59
C THR A 354 -0.32 -15.42 -16.25
N LEU A 355 -1.16 -16.12 -15.48
CA LEU A 355 -2.33 -16.87 -15.97
C LEU A 355 -3.65 -16.06 -15.96
N ASN A 356 -3.62 -14.78 -15.57
CA ASN A 356 -4.79 -13.87 -15.48
C ASN A 356 -5.92 -14.36 -14.54
N ILE A 357 -5.54 -15.01 -13.43
CA ILE A 357 -6.46 -15.66 -12.47
C ILE A 357 -6.83 -14.72 -11.32
N ARG A 358 -8.11 -14.72 -10.93
CA ARG A 358 -8.62 -13.95 -9.78
C ARG A 358 -8.13 -14.52 -8.44
N GLY A 359 -7.67 -13.66 -7.53
CA GLY A 359 -7.24 -14.01 -6.17
C GLY A 359 -6.55 -12.85 -5.46
N GLY A 360 -6.15 -13.04 -4.20
CA GLY A 360 -5.55 -11.98 -3.37
C GLY A 360 -4.47 -12.51 -2.44
N TRP A 361 -3.57 -11.62 -1.98
CA TRP A 361 -2.41 -12.01 -1.16
C TRP A 361 -2.77 -12.81 0.10
N PHE A 362 -3.87 -12.46 0.77
CA PHE A 362 -4.37 -13.23 1.92
C PHE A 362 -4.81 -14.65 1.56
N ASP A 363 -5.48 -14.85 0.41
CA ASP A 363 -5.86 -16.18 -0.07
C ASP A 363 -4.63 -17.00 -0.49
N ASP A 364 -3.70 -16.37 -1.21
CA ASP A 364 -2.43 -16.96 -1.64
C ASP A 364 -1.55 -17.37 -0.44
N CYS A 365 -1.55 -16.59 0.65
CA CYS A 365 -0.84 -16.88 1.90
C CYS A 365 -1.58 -17.88 2.82
N LEU A 366 -2.90 -17.76 2.99
CA LEU A 366 -3.68 -18.73 3.76
C LEU A 366 -3.60 -20.12 3.13
N SER A 367 -3.65 -20.22 1.79
CA SER A 367 -3.46 -21.48 1.06
C SER A 367 -2.16 -22.19 1.44
N HIS A 368 -1.05 -21.45 1.46
CA HIS A 368 0.27 -22.00 1.79
C HIS A 368 0.49 -22.26 3.28
N PHE A 369 -0.07 -21.41 4.15
CA PHE A 369 0.01 -21.57 5.60
C PHE A 369 -0.84 -22.74 6.11
N MET A 370 -1.97 -23.03 5.46
CA MET A 370 -2.86 -24.15 5.80
C MET A 370 -2.34 -25.50 5.27
N CYS A 371 -1.87 -25.56 4.01
CA CYS A 371 -1.09 -26.69 3.47
C CYS A 371 -0.41 -26.29 2.15
N CYS A 372 0.86 -25.89 2.25
CA CYS A 372 1.78 -25.67 1.13
C CYS A 372 1.74 -26.82 0.09
N CYS A 373 1.60 -28.05 0.58
CA CYS A 373 1.30 -29.26 -0.17
C CYS A 373 0.11 -29.15 -1.14
N CYS A 374 -1.05 -28.69 -0.65
CA CYS A 374 -2.27 -28.52 -1.44
C CYS A 374 -2.14 -27.36 -2.43
N ALA A 375 -1.58 -26.23 -1.99
CA ALA A 375 -1.42 -25.04 -2.82
C ALA A 375 -0.55 -25.33 -4.06
N LEU A 376 0.61 -25.97 -3.89
CA LEU A 376 1.49 -26.38 -4.99
C LEU A 376 0.83 -27.40 -5.93
N VAL A 377 0.03 -28.33 -5.42
CA VAL A 377 -0.72 -29.30 -6.27
C VAL A 377 -1.84 -28.61 -7.06
N GLN A 378 -2.54 -27.65 -6.46
CA GLN A 378 -3.54 -26.82 -7.15
C GLN A 378 -2.91 -26.02 -8.28
N GLU A 379 -1.77 -25.36 -8.01
CA GLU A 379 -1.00 -24.59 -8.98
C GLU A 379 -0.49 -25.44 -10.14
N TRP A 380 0.06 -26.63 -9.83
CA TRP A 380 0.51 -27.57 -10.87
C TRP A 380 -0.64 -28.04 -11.77
N ARG A 381 -1.80 -28.36 -11.20
CA ARG A 381 -2.99 -28.73 -11.98
C ARG A 381 -3.51 -27.59 -12.84
N GLU A 382 -3.51 -26.35 -12.33
CA GLU A 382 -3.93 -25.18 -13.11
C GLU A 382 -3.02 -24.98 -14.33
N VAL A 383 -1.70 -25.20 -14.16
CA VAL A 383 -0.71 -25.22 -15.25
C VAL A 383 -1.01 -26.33 -16.26
N GLU A 384 -1.26 -27.56 -15.82
CA GLU A 384 -1.58 -28.68 -16.71
C GLU A 384 -2.89 -28.46 -17.49
N ILE A 385 -3.95 -27.99 -16.83
CA ILE A 385 -5.26 -27.71 -17.45
C ILE A 385 -5.14 -26.63 -18.53
N ARG A 386 -4.44 -25.52 -18.23
CA ARG A 386 -4.27 -24.42 -19.19
C ARG A 386 -3.24 -24.76 -20.29
N GLY A 387 -2.22 -25.54 -19.97
CA GLY A 387 -1.27 -26.10 -20.94
C GLY A 387 -1.95 -27.01 -21.96
N ALA A 388 -2.77 -27.96 -21.50
CA ALA A 388 -3.49 -28.90 -22.35
C ALA A 388 -4.55 -28.22 -23.25
N LYS A 389 -5.17 -27.11 -22.80
CA LYS A 389 -6.03 -26.27 -23.64
C LYS A 389 -5.26 -25.68 -24.84
N LYS A 390 -4.03 -25.18 -24.62
CA LYS A 390 -3.17 -24.63 -25.68
C LYS A 390 -2.79 -25.66 -26.75
N THR A 391 -2.50 -26.91 -26.36
CA THR A 391 -2.11 -27.98 -27.32
C THR A 391 -3.27 -28.49 -28.18
N ARG A 392 -4.51 -28.36 -27.73
CA ARG A 392 -5.70 -28.79 -28.51
C ARG A 392 -6.10 -27.82 -29.62
N THR A 393 -5.60 -26.59 -29.62
CA THR A 393 -5.89 -25.56 -30.63
C THR A 393 -4.89 -25.50 -31.79
N SER A 394 -3.84 -26.33 -31.79
CA SER A 394 -2.91 -26.44 -32.91
C SER A 394 -3.53 -27.26 -34.05
N PRO A 395 -3.68 -26.72 -35.28
CA PRO A 395 -4.12 -27.52 -36.41
C PRO A 395 -3.05 -28.58 -36.77
N PRO A 396 -3.44 -29.75 -37.30
CA PRO A 396 -2.48 -30.75 -37.74
C PRO A 396 -1.62 -30.22 -38.91
N PRO A 397 -0.36 -30.67 -39.07
CA PRO A 397 0.46 -30.28 -40.21
C PRO A 397 -0.21 -30.68 -41.52
N SER A 398 -0.30 -29.74 -42.46
CA SER A 398 -0.77 -30.02 -43.82
C SER A 398 0.18 -31.02 -44.48
N GLN A 399 -0.33 -32.22 -44.81
CA GLN A 399 0.39 -33.15 -45.67
C GLN A 399 0.53 -32.51 -47.06
N HIS A 400 1.75 -32.15 -47.43
CA HIS A 400 2.04 -31.76 -48.80
C HIS A 400 2.12 -33.05 -49.62
N MET A 401 1.25 -33.16 -50.62
CA MET A 401 1.31 -34.22 -51.62
C MET A 401 2.37 -33.79 -52.64
N GLU A 402 3.45 -34.57 -52.76
CA GLU A 402 4.43 -34.41 -53.83
C GLU A 402 3.92 -35.15 -55.06
N ASP A 403 3.32 -34.41 -55.99
CA ASP A 403 3.16 -34.85 -57.37
C ASP A 403 4.51 -34.67 -58.09
N TYR A 404 5.17 -35.78 -58.47
CA TYR A 404 5.89 -35.93 -59.75
C TYR A 404 6.33 -37.38 -60.03
#